data_AF-A0A9X2IFZ6-F1
#
_entry.id   AF-A0A9X2IFZ6-F1
#
_cell.length_a   1.000
_cell.length_b   1.000
_cell.length_c   1.000
_cell.angle_alpha   90.00
_cell.angle_beta   90.00
_cell.angle_gamma   90.00
#
_symmetry.space_group_name_H-M   'P 1'
#
loop_
_entity.id
_entity.type
_entity.pdbx_description
1 polymer ?
#
loop_
_entity_poly.entity_id
_entity_poly.type
_entity_poly.pdbx_seq_one_letter_code
_entity_poly.pdbx_strand_id
1 'polypeptide(L)'
;MALANGEKFAEHSHNGNPHREDGRPVRTWEMSDRGFRTYLRGLKEDGVTFAASEWGLPLAALEDENSFSFTILRDPISRIVSNYTFDVQGGYTSWRNVNSWQAFEGGNWARDNYYVRTLVGRDWHEDMEETEALDMALRRLGNFDAVLILEDGQLERRVRELFGWEVSASVEKKARVGLLGRCLRAARALQQGRLDLAAIRLGSMSRISARELRVLAEINSLDVKLFEVAKRRYGSP
;
A
#
# COMPACT_ATOMS: atom_id res chain seq x y z
N MET A 1 8.00 -10.76 -5.68
CA MET A 1 8.21 -12.09 -5.10
C MET A 1 7.32 -13.11 -5.79
N ALA A 2 5.99 -12.96 -5.76
CA ALA A 2 5.02 -13.79 -6.50
C ALA A 2 5.44 -14.13 -7.95
N LEU A 3 5.67 -13.12 -8.81
CA LEU A 3 6.08 -13.35 -10.21
C LEU A 3 7.36 -14.20 -10.37
N ALA A 4 8.33 -14.03 -9.47
CA ALA A 4 9.57 -14.79 -9.52
C ALA A 4 9.39 -16.26 -9.08
N ASN A 5 8.27 -16.57 -8.43
CA ASN A 5 7.90 -17.91 -7.96
C ASN A 5 6.83 -18.57 -8.83
N GLY A 6 6.60 -18.05 -10.05
CA GLY A 6 5.73 -18.68 -11.04
C GLY A 6 4.24 -18.37 -10.90
N GLU A 7 3.86 -17.44 -10.02
CA GLU A 7 2.47 -17.00 -9.91
C GLU A 7 1.97 -16.36 -11.21
N LYS A 8 0.75 -16.70 -11.59
CA LYS A 8 0.04 -16.15 -12.75
C LYS A 8 -0.79 -14.95 -12.33
N PHE A 9 -0.57 -13.83 -13.02
CA PHE A 9 -1.27 -12.57 -12.83
C PHE A 9 -2.32 -12.40 -13.93
N ALA A 10 -3.34 -11.58 -13.68
CA ALA A 10 -4.25 -11.14 -14.73
C ALA A 10 -3.46 -10.48 -15.88
N GLU A 11 -3.80 -10.80 -17.15
CA GLU A 11 -3.09 -10.31 -18.35
C GLU A 11 -3.01 -8.78 -18.40
N HIS A 12 -4.09 -8.11 -18.00
CA HIS A 12 -4.10 -6.68 -17.78
C HIS A 12 -3.53 -6.41 -16.38
N SER A 13 -2.19 -6.29 -16.34
CA SER A 13 -1.28 -6.13 -15.20
C SER A 13 -1.58 -5.06 -14.12
N HIS A 14 -2.82 -4.61 -13.98
CA HIS A 14 -3.27 -3.75 -12.88
C HIS A 14 -3.37 -4.50 -11.55
N ASN A 15 -2.47 -5.44 -11.30
CA ASN A 15 -2.37 -6.20 -10.06
C ASN A 15 -3.68 -6.93 -9.67
N GLY A 16 -4.53 -7.28 -10.63
CA GLY A 16 -5.83 -7.92 -10.34
C GLY A 16 -6.88 -6.96 -9.77
N ASN A 17 -6.78 -5.66 -10.08
CA ASN A 17 -7.89 -4.74 -9.91
C ASN A 17 -8.95 -4.95 -11.03
N PRO A 18 -10.25 -4.81 -10.74
CA PRO A 18 -11.29 -4.96 -11.75
C PRO A 18 -11.31 -3.80 -12.76
N HIS A 19 -11.69 -4.11 -14.00
CA HIS A 19 -11.83 -3.14 -15.10
C HIS A 19 -13.19 -3.29 -15.78
N ARG A 20 -13.68 -2.19 -16.34
CA ARG A 20 -14.79 -2.20 -17.29
C ARG A 20 -14.31 -2.69 -18.66
N GLU A 21 -15.24 -3.08 -19.52
CA GLU A 21 -14.96 -3.48 -20.91
C GLU A 21 -14.22 -2.39 -21.71
N ASP A 22 -14.38 -1.11 -21.35
CA ASP A 22 -13.67 0.02 -21.97
C ASP A 22 -12.24 0.23 -21.43
N GLY A 23 -11.76 -0.68 -20.58
CA GLY A 23 -10.44 -0.65 -19.95
C GLY A 23 -10.34 0.26 -18.72
N ARG A 24 -11.39 1.02 -18.37
CA ARG A 24 -11.34 1.91 -17.21
C ARG A 24 -11.32 1.11 -15.90
N PRO A 25 -10.53 1.55 -14.91
CA PRO A 25 -10.47 0.89 -13.61
C PRO A 25 -11.82 1.01 -12.88
N VAL A 26 -12.22 -0.08 -12.23
CA VAL A 26 -13.35 -0.12 -11.29
C VAL A 26 -12.78 -0.18 -9.88
N ARG A 27 -13.20 0.74 -9.02
CA ARG A 27 -12.80 0.70 -7.61
C ARG A 27 -13.50 -0.46 -6.93
N THR A 28 -12.77 -1.27 -6.18
CA THR A 28 -13.32 -2.49 -5.58
C THR A 28 -14.45 -2.21 -4.58
N TRP A 29 -14.44 -1.05 -3.91
CA TRP A 29 -15.52 -0.59 -3.03
C TRP A 29 -16.75 -0.03 -3.76
N GLU A 30 -16.70 0.19 -5.07
CA GLU A 30 -17.86 0.56 -5.90
C GLU A 30 -18.59 -0.69 -6.43
N MET A 31 -18.03 -1.88 -6.22
CA MET A 31 -18.65 -3.14 -6.59
C MET A 31 -19.54 -3.66 -5.46
N SER A 32 -20.66 -4.30 -5.83
CA SER A 32 -21.41 -5.11 -4.88
C SER A 32 -20.61 -6.35 -4.49
N ASP A 33 -20.89 -6.91 -3.31
CA ASP A 33 -20.23 -8.15 -2.84
C ASP A 33 -20.39 -9.30 -3.86
N ARG A 34 -21.58 -9.41 -4.48
CA ARG A 34 -21.84 -10.36 -5.58
C ARG A 34 -20.99 -10.06 -6.82
N GLY A 35 -20.90 -8.79 -7.20
CA GLY A 35 -20.09 -8.36 -8.35
C GLY A 35 -18.62 -8.70 -8.14
N PHE A 36 -18.08 -8.42 -6.96
CA PHE A 36 -16.70 -8.70 -6.63
C PHE A 36 -16.40 -10.20 -6.58
N ARG A 37 -17.28 -11.02 -5.98
CA ARG A 37 -17.14 -12.48 -6.00
C ARG A 37 -17.19 -13.07 -7.41
N THR A 38 -18.01 -12.49 -8.29
CA THR A 38 -18.07 -12.89 -9.71
C THR A 38 -16.74 -12.58 -10.40
N TYR A 39 -16.16 -11.40 -10.13
CA TYR A 39 -14.85 -11.02 -10.64
C TYR A 39 -13.73 -11.96 -10.17
N LEU A 40 -13.67 -12.29 -8.87
CA LEU A 40 -12.69 -13.26 -8.35
C LEU A 40 -12.80 -14.63 -9.01
N ARG A 41 -14.03 -15.09 -9.29
CA ARG A 41 -14.24 -16.35 -10.00
C ARG A 41 -13.70 -16.30 -11.43
N GLY A 42 -13.95 -15.20 -12.15
CA GLY A 42 -13.40 -14.99 -13.49
C GLY A 42 -11.87 -15.06 -13.50
N LEU A 43 -11.21 -14.39 -12.54
CA LEU A 43 -9.75 -14.49 -12.39
C LEU A 43 -9.29 -15.96 -12.23
N LYS A 44 -9.98 -16.74 -11.40
CA LYS A 44 -9.67 -18.17 -11.19
C LYS A 44 -9.89 -19.00 -12.46
N GLU A 45 -10.97 -18.75 -13.19
CA GLU A 45 -11.28 -19.41 -14.47
C GLU A 45 -10.21 -19.11 -15.54
N ASP A 46 -9.66 -17.89 -15.53
CA ASP A 46 -8.54 -17.47 -16.39
C ASP A 46 -7.18 -18.03 -15.93
N GLY A 47 -7.16 -18.79 -14.83
CA GLY A 47 -5.95 -19.40 -14.28
C GLY A 47 -5.03 -18.43 -13.54
N VAL A 48 -5.54 -17.28 -13.10
CA VAL A 48 -4.82 -16.34 -12.22
C VAL A 48 -4.65 -16.98 -10.84
N THR A 49 -3.43 -16.97 -10.33
CA THR A 49 -3.09 -17.56 -9.02
C THR A 49 -2.70 -16.50 -7.98
N PHE A 50 -2.42 -15.26 -8.42
CA PHE A 50 -2.12 -14.15 -7.54
C PHE A 50 -2.77 -12.84 -8.01
N ALA A 51 -3.44 -12.16 -7.07
CA ALA A 51 -4.00 -10.82 -7.25
C ALA A 51 -3.67 -9.95 -6.03
N ALA A 52 -3.33 -8.68 -6.26
CA ALA A 52 -3.03 -7.69 -5.25
C ALA A 52 -3.91 -6.44 -5.46
N SER A 53 -5.01 -6.36 -4.71
CA SER A 53 -5.90 -5.19 -4.74
C SER A 53 -5.19 -3.98 -4.12
N GLU A 54 -4.68 -3.09 -4.97
CA GLU A 54 -3.96 -1.87 -4.54
C GLU A 54 -4.89 -0.68 -4.33
N TRP A 55 -6.13 -0.75 -4.83
CA TRP A 55 -7.10 0.34 -4.80
C TRP A 55 -8.32 -0.02 -3.97
N GLY A 56 -8.08 -0.58 -2.78
CA GLY A 56 -9.12 -0.86 -1.79
C GLY A 56 -9.09 -2.27 -1.24
N LEU A 57 -9.87 -2.49 -0.18
CA LEU A 57 -10.08 -3.81 0.40
C LEU A 57 -11.51 -4.26 0.15
N PRO A 58 -11.75 -5.14 -0.82
CA PRO A 58 -13.05 -5.77 -1.01
C PRO A 58 -13.28 -6.77 0.13
N LEU A 59 -14.11 -6.40 1.11
CA LEU A 59 -14.35 -7.24 2.29
C LEU A 59 -14.91 -8.62 1.94
N ALA A 60 -15.72 -8.70 0.88
CA ALA A 60 -16.24 -9.97 0.36
C ALA A 60 -15.13 -10.95 -0.11
N ALA A 61 -13.90 -10.47 -0.34
CA ALA A 61 -12.75 -11.31 -0.64
C ALA A 61 -12.24 -12.07 0.59
N LEU A 62 -12.36 -11.47 1.78
CA LEU A 62 -11.92 -12.07 3.05
C LEU A 62 -12.81 -13.24 3.48
N GLU A 63 -13.95 -13.42 2.82
CA GLU A 63 -14.92 -14.49 3.09
C GLU A 63 -14.91 -15.59 2.01
N ASP A 64 -14.08 -15.47 0.97
CA ASP A 64 -13.98 -16.50 -0.07
C ASP A 64 -13.07 -17.63 0.39
N GLU A 65 -13.67 -18.72 0.87
CA GLU A 65 -13.01 -19.95 1.34
C GLU A 65 -12.09 -20.59 0.29
N ASN A 66 -12.24 -20.25 -0.99
CA ASN A 66 -11.40 -20.76 -2.07
C ASN A 66 -10.22 -19.82 -2.38
N SER A 67 -9.91 -18.88 -1.50
CA SER A 67 -8.81 -17.94 -1.65
C SER A 67 -8.02 -17.83 -0.35
N PHE A 68 -6.73 -17.55 -0.47
CA PHE A 68 -5.90 -17.22 0.68
C PHE A 68 -5.63 -15.72 0.68
N SER A 69 -6.16 -15.02 1.67
CA SER A 69 -6.06 -13.58 1.82
C SER A 69 -4.93 -13.22 2.79
N PHE A 70 -4.08 -12.29 2.38
CA PHE A 70 -3.09 -11.74 3.30
C PHE A 70 -2.87 -10.26 3.07
N THR A 71 -2.36 -9.59 4.09
CA THR A 71 -1.97 -8.19 4.02
C THR A 71 -0.64 -7.96 4.70
N ILE A 72 0.05 -6.89 4.28
CA ILE A 72 1.29 -6.43 4.89
C ILE A 72 1.04 -5.04 5.46
N LEU A 73 1.15 -4.92 6.78
CA LEU A 73 1.11 -3.63 7.46
C LEU A 73 2.52 -3.08 7.60
N ARG A 74 2.62 -1.78 7.43
CA ARG A 74 3.80 -0.96 7.66
C ARG A 74 3.48 0.11 8.69
N ASP A 75 4.46 0.51 9.50
CA ASP A 75 4.33 1.65 10.40
C ASP A 75 3.67 2.84 9.66
N PRO A 76 2.52 3.36 10.14
CA PRO A 76 1.73 4.34 9.40
C PRO A 76 2.51 5.60 9.02
N ILE A 77 3.38 6.08 9.92
CA ILE A 77 4.16 7.30 9.70
C ILE A 77 5.26 7.05 8.68
N SER A 78 5.99 5.94 8.82
CA SER A 78 7.01 5.51 7.86
C SER A 78 6.43 5.27 6.48
N ARG A 79 5.20 4.75 6.39
CA ARG A 79 4.44 4.58 5.14
C ARG A 79 4.16 5.92 4.46
N ILE A 80 3.61 6.89 5.19
CA ILE A 80 3.32 8.24 4.68
C ILE A 80 4.60 8.92 4.21
N VAL A 81 5.66 8.89 5.03
CA VAL A 81 6.97 9.46 4.68
C VAL A 81 7.54 8.80 3.41
N SER A 82 7.41 7.49 3.27
CA SER A 82 7.86 6.75 2.09
C SER A 82 7.10 7.16 0.83
N ASN A 83 5.77 7.34 0.92
CA ASN A 83 4.95 7.76 -0.21
C ASN A 83 5.26 9.21 -0.62
N TYR A 84 5.38 10.13 0.34
CA TYR A 84 5.81 11.50 0.09
C TYR A 84 7.19 11.54 -0.60
N THR A 85 8.13 10.75 -0.09
CA THR A 85 9.48 10.63 -0.67
C THR A 85 9.42 10.15 -2.12
N PHE A 86 8.57 9.17 -2.39
CA PHE A 86 8.36 8.65 -3.73
C PHE A 86 7.81 9.72 -4.67
N ASP A 87 6.78 10.47 -4.24
CA ASP A 87 6.17 11.52 -5.04
C ASP A 87 7.13 12.67 -5.36
N VAL A 88 7.89 13.12 -4.35
CA VAL A 88 8.90 14.17 -4.54
C VAL A 88 9.95 13.70 -5.55
N GLN A 89 10.52 12.51 -5.36
CA GLN A 89 11.59 12.01 -6.25
C GLN A 89 11.09 11.65 -7.66
N GLY A 90 9.82 11.25 -7.76
CA GLY A 90 9.11 10.98 -9.00
C GLY A 90 8.79 12.27 -9.76
N GLY A 91 8.64 13.39 -9.05
CA GLY A 91 8.15 14.64 -9.62
C GLY A 91 6.64 14.72 -9.70
N TYR A 92 5.93 13.90 -8.91
CA TYR A 92 4.48 13.83 -8.87
C TYR A 92 3.87 14.88 -7.95
N THR A 93 4.70 15.52 -7.11
CA THR A 93 4.27 16.60 -6.21
C THR A 93 5.23 17.79 -6.28
N SER A 94 4.69 18.97 -6.00
CA SER A 94 5.46 20.21 -5.79
C SER A 94 5.56 20.60 -4.31
N TRP A 95 4.86 19.89 -3.42
CA TRP A 95 4.89 20.18 -1.98
C TRP A 95 6.27 19.91 -1.40
N ARG A 96 6.72 20.82 -0.52
CA ARG A 96 8.03 20.76 0.14
C ARG A 96 7.97 20.26 1.58
N ASN A 97 6.78 20.02 2.10
CA ASN A 97 6.55 19.51 3.45
C ASN A 97 5.51 18.39 3.40
N VAL A 98 5.68 17.39 4.26
CA VAL A 98 4.90 16.14 4.21
C VAL A 98 3.46 16.36 4.68
N ASN A 99 3.21 17.28 5.61
CA ASN A 99 1.88 17.53 6.14
C ASN A 99 0.96 18.17 5.08
N SER A 100 1.45 19.17 4.33
CA SER A 100 0.68 19.77 3.23
C SER A 100 0.49 18.79 2.08
N TRP A 101 1.50 17.99 1.75
CA TRP A 101 1.33 16.93 0.76
C TRP A 101 0.21 15.95 1.16
N GLN A 102 0.20 15.51 2.43
CA GLN A 102 -0.84 14.62 2.94
C GLN A 102 -2.23 15.26 2.84
N ALA A 103 -2.36 16.53 3.24
CA ALA A 103 -3.63 17.24 3.29
C ALA A 103 -4.24 17.54 1.91
N PHE A 104 -3.42 17.76 0.87
CA PHE A 104 -3.90 18.32 -0.40
C PHE A 104 -3.66 17.43 -1.64
N GLU A 105 -2.67 16.55 -1.64
CA GLU A 105 -2.28 15.78 -2.83
C GLU A 105 -2.24 14.27 -2.63
N GLY A 106 -2.30 13.78 -1.40
CA GLY A 106 -2.10 12.37 -1.05
C GLY A 106 -3.06 11.34 -1.66
N GLY A 107 -4.08 11.76 -2.41
CA GLY A 107 -5.09 10.85 -2.97
C GLY A 107 -5.72 9.97 -1.89
N ASN A 108 -6.19 8.77 -2.25
CA ASN A 108 -6.73 7.82 -1.27
C ASN A 108 -5.64 7.19 -0.39
N TRP A 109 -4.43 7.00 -0.93
CA TRP A 109 -3.35 6.28 -0.24
C TRP A 109 -2.63 7.14 0.80
N ALA A 110 -2.75 8.47 0.80
CA ALA A 110 -2.23 9.30 1.87
C ALA A 110 -3.32 9.96 2.72
N ARG A 111 -4.57 9.51 2.61
CA ARG A 111 -5.62 9.91 3.58
C ARG A 111 -5.18 9.63 5.01
N ASP A 112 -5.68 10.48 5.90
CA ASP A 112 -5.61 10.26 7.33
C ASP A 112 -6.25 8.92 7.69
N ASN A 113 -5.64 8.20 8.65
CA ASN A 113 -6.15 6.93 9.14
C ASN A 113 -6.47 5.93 8.00
N TYR A 114 -5.58 5.89 7.00
CA TYR A 114 -5.71 5.09 5.78
C TYR A 114 -6.09 3.63 6.06
N TYR A 115 -5.40 2.94 6.97
CA TYR A 115 -5.68 1.53 7.24
C TYR A 115 -7.05 1.34 7.87
N VAL A 116 -7.37 2.13 8.89
CA VAL A 116 -8.67 2.06 9.57
C VAL A 116 -9.80 2.38 8.58
N ARG A 117 -9.70 3.47 7.81
CA ARG A 117 -10.67 3.80 6.75
C ARG A 117 -10.79 2.69 5.71
N THR A 118 -9.68 2.08 5.30
CA THR A 118 -9.68 0.98 4.32
C THR A 118 -10.38 -0.26 4.86
N LEU A 119 -10.12 -0.62 6.12
CA LEU A 119 -10.72 -1.78 6.78
C LEU A 119 -12.20 -1.54 7.10
N VAL A 120 -12.59 -0.34 7.53
CA VAL A 120 -13.99 0.05 7.75
C VAL A 120 -14.75 0.18 6.42
N GLY A 121 -14.07 0.53 5.33
CA GLY A 121 -14.61 0.48 3.97
C GLY A 121 -15.89 1.29 3.82
N ARG A 122 -16.95 0.67 3.29
CA ARG A 122 -18.23 1.33 2.99
C ARG A 122 -19.01 1.79 4.23
N ASP A 123 -18.68 1.27 5.40
CA ASP A 123 -19.36 1.63 6.66
C ASP A 123 -18.73 2.86 7.32
N TRP A 124 -17.67 3.42 6.72
CA TRP A 124 -17.03 4.62 7.25
C TRP A 124 -17.92 5.85 7.02
N HIS A 125 -18.06 6.67 8.06
CA HIS A 125 -18.63 8.01 7.97
C HIS A 125 -17.86 8.97 8.89
N GLU A 126 -17.90 10.27 8.59
CA GLU A 126 -17.08 11.28 9.29
C GLU A 126 -17.46 11.45 10.76
N ASP A 127 -18.71 11.15 11.13
CA ASP A 127 -19.19 11.22 12.52
C ASP A 127 -19.03 9.89 13.29
N MET A 128 -18.24 8.94 12.76
CA MET A 128 -18.03 7.64 13.39
C MET A 128 -17.15 7.78 14.63
N GLU A 129 -17.59 7.20 15.75
CA GLU A 129 -16.80 7.21 16.98
C GLU A 129 -15.47 6.48 16.80
N GLU A 130 -14.39 7.08 17.30
CA GLU A 130 -13.02 6.56 17.13
C GLU A 130 -12.88 5.11 17.60
N THR A 131 -13.51 4.76 18.72
CA THR A 131 -13.48 3.42 19.31
C THR A 131 -14.23 2.42 18.44
N GLU A 132 -15.40 2.81 17.91
CA GLU A 132 -16.18 1.98 17.00
C GLU A 132 -15.41 1.68 15.72
N ALA A 133 -14.80 2.71 15.11
CA ALA A 133 -13.99 2.58 13.92
C ALA A 133 -12.79 1.66 14.13
N LEU A 134 -12.05 1.85 15.24
CA LEU A 134 -10.89 1.03 15.58
C LEU A 134 -11.28 -0.44 15.83
N ASP A 135 -12.33 -0.70 16.60
CA ASP A 135 -12.79 -2.05 16.89
C ASP A 135 -13.25 -2.76 15.62
N MET A 136 -13.98 -2.07 14.73
CA MET A 136 -14.39 -2.63 13.46
C MET A 136 -13.20 -2.94 12.56
N ALA A 137 -12.23 -2.04 12.46
CA ALA A 137 -11.01 -2.25 11.68
C ALA A 137 -10.20 -3.44 12.21
N LEU A 138 -10.04 -3.57 13.53
CA LEU A 138 -9.33 -4.68 14.16
C LEU A 138 -10.04 -6.03 13.95
N ARG A 139 -11.38 -6.06 14.03
CA ARG A 139 -12.16 -7.26 13.71
C ARG A 139 -11.92 -7.70 12.27
N ARG A 140 -12.00 -6.78 11.31
CA ARG A 140 -11.80 -7.08 9.88
C ARG A 140 -10.36 -7.43 9.52
N LEU A 141 -9.39 -6.80 10.17
CA LEU A 141 -8.00 -7.19 10.04
C LEU A 141 -7.79 -8.65 10.49
N GLY A 142 -8.57 -9.11 11.48
CA GLY A 142 -8.57 -10.51 11.93
C GLY A 142 -9.20 -11.51 10.96
N ASN A 143 -9.86 -11.06 9.88
CA ASN A 143 -10.45 -11.93 8.87
C ASN A 143 -9.45 -12.31 7.75
N PHE A 144 -8.26 -11.70 7.73
CA PHE A 144 -7.21 -12.16 6.83
C PHE A 144 -6.63 -13.48 7.32
N ASP A 145 -6.34 -14.41 6.40
CA ASP A 145 -5.65 -15.66 6.72
C ASP A 145 -4.23 -15.39 7.25
N ALA A 146 -3.59 -14.32 6.79
CA ALA A 146 -2.34 -13.83 7.35
C ALA A 146 -2.21 -12.29 7.37
N VAL A 147 -1.71 -11.77 8.49
CA VAL A 147 -1.25 -10.39 8.63
C VAL A 147 0.25 -10.39 8.88
N LEU A 148 0.99 -9.69 8.02
CA LEU A 148 2.45 -9.55 8.09
C LEU A 148 2.81 -8.12 8.48
N ILE A 149 3.90 -7.96 9.24
CA ILE A 149 4.43 -6.64 9.62
C ILE A 149 5.75 -6.42 8.88
N LEU A 150 5.85 -5.31 8.13
CA LEU A 150 7.02 -5.03 7.30
C LEU A 150 8.28 -4.83 8.16
N GLU A 151 8.16 -4.13 9.28
CA GLU A 151 9.27 -3.81 10.18
C GLU A 151 9.70 -4.95 11.12
N ASP A 152 9.06 -6.13 11.05
CA ASP A 152 9.35 -7.28 11.92
C ASP A 152 10.70 -7.94 11.61
N GLY A 153 11.31 -7.65 10.46
CA GLY A 153 12.56 -8.29 10.03
C GLY A 153 12.43 -9.78 9.68
N GLN A 154 11.25 -10.37 9.90
CA GLN A 154 10.92 -11.76 9.59
C GLN A 154 10.02 -11.92 8.36
N LEU A 155 9.75 -10.82 7.64
CA LEU A 155 8.83 -10.82 6.49
C LEU A 155 9.20 -11.89 5.46
N GLU A 156 10.48 -11.99 5.09
CA GLU A 156 10.96 -12.98 4.11
C GLU A 156 10.72 -14.42 4.58
N ARG A 157 11.04 -14.71 5.85
CA ARG A 157 10.80 -16.02 6.46
C ARG A 157 9.32 -16.35 6.43
N ARG A 158 8.45 -15.43 6.87
CA ARG A 158 7.00 -15.65 6.92
C ARG A 158 6.39 -15.82 5.53
N VAL A 159 6.86 -15.06 4.53
CA VAL A 159 6.44 -15.24 3.13
C VAL A 159 6.83 -16.63 2.62
N ARG A 160 8.04 -17.11 2.93
CA ARG A 160 8.45 -18.48 2.58
C ARG A 160 7.59 -19.54 3.27
N GLU A 161 7.30 -19.36 4.56
CA GLU A 161 6.48 -20.30 5.33
C GLU A 161 5.03 -20.37 4.83
N LEU A 162 4.44 -19.24 4.45
CA LEU A 162 3.06 -19.17 3.99
C LEU A 162 2.88 -19.66 2.55
N PHE A 163 3.81 -19.31 1.66
CA PHE A 163 3.61 -19.50 0.22
C PHE A 163 4.61 -20.45 -0.44
N GLY A 164 5.63 -20.91 0.31
CA GLY A 164 6.76 -21.65 -0.28
C GLY A 164 7.61 -20.81 -1.24
N TRP A 165 7.43 -19.49 -1.24
CA TRP A 165 8.13 -18.60 -2.16
C TRP A 165 9.56 -18.36 -1.72
N GLU A 166 10.49 -18.52 -2.65
CA GLU A 166 11.88 -18.12 -2.45
C GLU A 166 12.06 -16.63 -2.69
N VAL A 167 12.80 -16.00 -1.77
CA VAL A 167 13.19 -14.59 -1.87
C VAL A 167 14.48 -14.53 -2.67
N SER A 168 14.38 -14.33 -3.98
CA SER A 168 15.58 -14.18 -4.81
C SER A 168 16.33 -12.87 -4.50
N ALA A 169 17.66 -12.92 -4.54
CA ALA A 169 18.56 -11.75 -4.41
C ALA A 169 18.29 -10.64 -5.45
N SER A 170 17.51 -10.91 -6.50
CA SER A 170 17.10 -9.91 -7.50
C SER A 170 16.11 -8.88 -6.95
N VAL A 171 15.39 -9.20 -5.86
CA VAL A 171 14.46 -8.30 -5.17
C VAL A 171 15.19 -7.31 -4.25
N GLU A 172 16.39 -7.67 -3.75
CA GLU A 172 17.19 -6.83 -2.86
C GLU A 172 17.69 -5.52 -3.53
N LYS A 173 17.73 -5.46 -4.86
CA LYS A 173 18.43 -4.38 -5.59
C LYS A 173 17.64 -3.08 -5.84
N LYS A 174 16.40 -2.93 -5.37
CA LYS A 174 15.59 -1.73 -5.64
C LYS A 174 15.33 -0.82 -4.43
N ALA A 175 15.91 -1.08 -3.26
CA ALA A 175 15.55 -0.35 -2.05
C ALA A 175 16.15 1.07 -1.93
N ARG A 176 17.26 1.37 -2.62
CA ARG A 176 17.82 2.74 -2.64
C ARG A 176 18.43 3.05 -3.98
N VAL A 177 17.96 4.12 -4.59
CA VAL A 177 18.65 4.64 -5.77
C VAL A 177 19.87 5.37 -5.26
N GLY A 178 21.02 4.72 -5.39
CA GLY A 178 22.33 5.30 -5.09
C GLY A 178 22.58 6.57 -5.91
N LEU A 179 23.63 7.30 -5.54
CA LEU A 179 23.99 8.59 -6.17
C LEU A 179 24.03 8.49 -7.70
N LEU A 180 24.64 7.43 -8.23
CA LEU A 180 24.73 7.19 -9.68
C LEU A 180 23.35 7.09 -10.34
N GLY A 181 22.41 6.34 -9.74
CA GLY A 181 21.05 6.24 -10.27
C GLY A 181 20.27 7.56 -10.19
N ARG A 182 20.53 8.38 -9.16
CA ARG A 182 19.97 9.74 -9.07
C ARG A 182 20.52 10.63 -10.18
N CYS A 183 21.84 10.61 -10.42
CA CYS A 183 22.47 11.35 -11.52
C CYS A 183 21.94 10.92 -12.89
N LEU A 184 21.81 9.61 -13.15
CA LEU A 184 21.25 9.10 -14.40
C LEU A 184 19.81 9.55 -14.62
N ARG A 185 18.98 9.53 -13.57
CA ARG A 185 17.62 10.06 -13.68
C ARG A 185 17.59 11.58 -13.83
N ALA A 186 18.49 12.31 -13.19
CA ALA A 186 18.60 13.75 -13.37
C ALA A 186 18.99 14.09 -14.82
N ALA A 187 19.98 13.40 -15.40
CA ALA A 187 20.37 13.56 -16.79
C ALA A 187 19.22 13.29 -17.76
N ARG A 188 18.43 12.23 -17.55
CA ARG A 188 17.21 11.98 -18.34
C ARG A 188 16.17 13.10 -18.20
N ALA A 189 15.98 13.64 -16.99
CA ALA A 189 15.09 14.78 -16.80
C ALA A 189 15.59 16.02 -17.55
N LEU A 190 16.90 16.30 -17.54
CA LEU A 190 17.50 17.40 -18.31
C LEU A 190 17.28 17.21 -19.81
N GLN A 191 17.48 16.00 -20.34
CA GLN A 191 17.20 15.68 -21.75
C GLN A 191 15.73 15.91 -22.13
N GLN A 192 14.81 15.77 -21.18
CA GLN A 192 13.38 16.04 -21.34
C GLN A 192 13.00 17.50 -21.06
N GLY A 193 13.97 18.39 -20.82
CA GLY A 193 13.73 19.80 -20.46
C GLY A 193 13.19 20.02 -19.04
N ARG A 194 13.15 18.98 -18.19
CA ARG A 194 12.65 19.00 -16.81
C ARG A 194 13.74 19.38 -15.82
N LEU A 195 14.18 20.64 -15.88
CA LEU A 195 15.19 21.21 -14.97
C LEU A 195 14.78 21.11 -13.49
N ASP A 196 13.49 21.26 -13.23
CA ASP A 196 12.84 21.07 -11.92
C ASP A 196 13.10 19.66 -11.36
N LEU A 197 12.84 18.62 -12.16
CA LEU A 197 13.04 17.23 -11.73
C LEU A 197 14.51 16.88 -11.58
N ALA A 198 15.36 17.43 -12.45
CA ALA A 198 16.80 17.24 -12.33
C ALA A 198 17.32 17.84 -11.01
N ALA A 199 16.87 19.04 -10.66
CA ALA A 199 17.21 19.69 -9.39
C ALA A 199 16.70 18.88 -8.18
N ILE A 200 15.47 18.36 -8.22
CA ILE A 200 14.92 17.53 -7.13
C ILE A 200 15.72 16.23 -6.98
N ARG A 201 16.09 15.57 -8.09
CA ARG A 201 16.82 14.29 -8.08
C ARG A 201 18.26 14.44 -7.57
N LEU A 202 18.89 15.60 -7.80
CA LEU A 202 20.24 15.91 -7.33
C LEU A 202 20.26 16.57 -5.95
N GLY A 203 19.17 17.25 -5.58
CA GLY A 203 19.01 17.91 -4.29
C GLY A 203 18.92 16.94 -3.12
N SER A 204 19.33 17.40 -1.95
CA SER A 204 18.96 16.76 -0.70
C SER A 204 17.48 16.99 -0.44
N MET A 205 16.70 15.93 -0.21
CA MET A 205 15.33 16.12 0.25
C MET A 205 15.34 16.95 1.53
N SER A 206 14.37 17.86 1.68
CA SER A 206 14.14 18.55 2.95
C SER A 206 14.03 17.51 4.05
N ARG A 207 14.82 17.67 5.11
CA ARG A 207 14.71 16.82 6.29
C ARG A 207 13.32 17.02 6.88
N ILE A 208 12.54 15.94 6.96
CA ILE A 208 11.27 15.94 7.67
C ILE A 208 11.56 16.17 9.15
N SER A 209 11.00 17.23 9.71
CA SER A 209 11.23 17.64 11.08
C SER A 209 10.46 16.77 12.08
N ALA A 210 10.95 16.71 13.32
CA ALA A 210 10.22 16.03 14.40
C ALA A 210 8.83 16.64 14.65
N ARG A 211 8.64 17.93 14.35
CA ARG A 211 7.32 18.58 14.42
C ARG A 211 6.38 18.02 13.37
N GLU A 212 6.83 17.89 12.12
CA GLU A 212 6.02 17.32 11.05
C GLU A 212 5.61 15.87 11.37
N LEU A 213 6.56 15.06 11.87
CA LEU A 213 6.27 13.68 12.28
C LEU A 213 5.23 13.59 13.41
N ARG A 214 5.25 14.51 14.38
CA ARG A 214 4.23 14.56 15.45
C ARG A 214 2.84 14.88 14.89
N VAL A 215 2.75 15.89 14.01
CA VAL A 215 1.47 16.24 13.37
C VAL A 215 0.93 15.06 12.54
N LEU A 216 1.81 14.33 11.84
CA LEU A 216 1.39 13.10 11.15
C LEU A 216 0.84 12.06 12.14
N ALA A 217 1.50 11.85 13.29
CA ALA A 217 1.03 10.90 14.29
C ALA A 217 -0.32 11.28 14.92
N GLU A 218 -0.56 12.58 15.13
CA GLU A 218 -1.83 13.09 15.64
C GLU A 218 -2.97 12.89 14.64
N ILE A 219 -2.76 13.26 13.36
CA ILE A 219 -3.76 13.10 12.30
C ILE A 219 -4.06 11.62 12.03
N ASN A 220 -3.05 10.75 12.13
CA ASN A 220 -3.16 9.32 11.83
C ASN A 220 -3.23 8.47 13.12
N SER A 221 -3.83 9.00 14.18
CA SER A 221 -3.80 8.39 15.51
C SER A 221 -4.49 7.02 15.55
N LEU A 222 -5.55 6.80 14.77
CA LEU A 222 -6.24 5.51 14.72
C LEU A 222 -5.39 4.45 14.02
N ASP A 223 -4.72 4.81 12.93
CA ASP A 223 -3.77 3.92 12.26
C ASP A 223 -2.60 3.54 13.18
N VAL A 224 -2.09 4.49 13.96
CA VAL A 224 -1.04 4.23 14.96
C VAL A 224 -1.55 3.25 16.02
N LYS A 225 -2.74 3.46 16.59
CA LYS A 225 -3.37 2.54 17.57
C LYS A 225 -3.56 1.15 16.97
N LEU A 226 -4.10 1.06 15.75
CA LEU A 226 -4.30 -0.21 15.03
C LEU A 226 -2.98 -0.94 14.79
N PHE A 227 -1.95 -0.22 14.31
CA PHE A 227 -0.65 -0.81 14.02
C PHE A 227 0.02 -1.35 15.29
N GLU A 228 -0.06 -0.64 16.41
CA GLU A 228 0.47 -1.11 17.70
C GLU A 228 -0.20 -2.40 18.18
N VAL A 229 -1.52 -2.51 18.05
CA VAL A 229 -2.26 -3.74 18.36
C VAL A 229 -1.87 -4.87 17.39
N ALA A 230 -1.83 -4.58 16.09
CA ALA A 230 -1.47 -5.55 15.07
C ALA A 230 -0.03 -6.05 15.23
N LYS A 231 0.91 -5.17 15.56
CA LYS A 231 2.31 -5.53 15.81
C LYS A 231 2.45 -6.46 17.00
N ARG A 232 1.73 -6.21 18.10
CA ARG A 232 1.72 -7.14 19.25
C ARG A 232 1.06 -8.48 18.93
N ARG A 233 0.03 -8.50 18.09
CA ARG A 233 -0.74 -9.70 17.77
C ARG A 233 -0.09 -10.57 16.69
N TYR A 234 0.54 -9.96 15.69
CA TYR A 234 1.01 -10.62 14.47
C TYR A 234 2.50 -10.44 14.19
N GLY A 235 3.19 -9.57 14.94
CA GLY A 235 4.65 -9.47 14.89
C GLY A 235 5.31 -10.68 15.54
N SER A 236 6.59 -10.88 15.25
CA SER A 236 7.36 -11.92 15.93
C SER A 236 7.56 -11.55 17.41
N PRO A 237 7.57 -12.56 18.32
CA PRO A 237 7.82 -12.34 19.74
C PRO A 237 9.22 -11.80 20.04
#